data_AF-A0A238XJN1-F1
#
_entry.id   AF-A0A238XJN1-F1
#
_cell.length_a   1.000
_cell.length_b   1.000
_cell.length_c   1.000
_cell.angle_alpha   90.00
_cell.angle_beta   90.00
_cell.angle_gamma   90.00
#
_symmetry.space_group_name_H-M   'P 1'
#
loop_
_entity.id
_entity.type
_entity.pdbx_description
1 polymer ?
#
loop_
_entity_poly.entity_id
_entity_poly.type
_entity_poly.pdbx_seq_one_letter_code
_entity_poly.pdbx_strand_id
1 'polypeptide(L)'
;MNTRPYAVYQRLTAGGTSDDTDDVVPRSDANLWALAAAIAPELYPAGQLDPIEVEDLRAAYDDGRRPRRIDLYRLATLISDRGVNAYVDGAGGGGAVIRVGEQHITLTGERDHAVLAGPGTFHSRYTAYGDRDELCIGPPDDDLTHRPDDPTIRPAPHRFQTLAELADLTAALAHAEADRHTRIAAYLDVLVRTGWEAFWAVLIGALPDIDFTLSGPAEAEHGVTQQRLLHYLRQVLNDTGMRIGVTPPEQQACAVCGAVQAQTCSTPTCHGRVAITTR
;
A
#
# COMPACT_ATOMS: atom_id res chain seq x y z
N MET A 1 -13.56 29.21 42.89
CA MET A 1 -12.78 28.51 41.85
C MET A 1 -12.34 29.54 40.83
N ASN A 2 -11.04 29.66 40.58
CA ASN A 2 -10.51 30.61 39.61
C ASN A 2 -10.79 30.08 38.20
N THR A 3 -11.75 30.67 37.49
CA THR A 3 -12.19 30.21 36.14
C THR A 3 -11.29 30.72 35.02
N ARG A 4 -10.27 31.52 35.34
CA ARG A 4 -9.40 32.17 34.36
C ARG A 4 -8.48 31.20 33.59
N PRO A 5 -7.82 30.21 34.22
CA PRO A 5 -7.07 29.19 33.48
C PRO A 5 -7.97 28.44 32.48
N TYR A 6 -9.21 28.16 32.86
CA TYR A 6 -10.17 27.48 32.01
C TYR A 6 -10.55 28.29 30.76
N ALA A 7 -10.72 29.61 30.88
CA ALA A 7 -11.02 30.48 29.76
C ALA A 7 -9.86 30.55 28.73
N VAL A 8 -8.61 30.50 29.20
CA VAL A 8 -7.41 30.43 28.34
C VAL A 8 -7.41 29.16 27.52
N TYR A 9 -7.57 27.99 28.18
CA TYR A 9 -7.60 26.71 27.49
C TYR A 9 -8.75 26.61 26.48
N GLN A 10 -9.98 27.01 26.84
CA GLN A 10 -11.09 27.03 25.90
C GLN A 10 -10.82 27.89 24.67
N ARG A 11 -10.17 29.05 24.84
CA ARG A 11 -9.86 29.95 23.72
C ARG A 11 -8.77 29.37 22.82
N LEU A 12 -7.78 28.71 23.40
CA LEU A 12 -6.72 28.00 22.66
C LEU A 12 -7.28 26.80 21.90
N THR A 13 -8.15 26.00 22.51
CA THR A 13 -8.85 24.90 21.83
C THR A 13 -9.69 25.43 20.66
N ALA A 14 -10.48 26.49 20.87
CA ALA A 14 -11.24 27.11 19.79
C ALA A 14 -10.35 27.68 18.67
N GLY A 15 -9.21 28.29 19.02
CA GLY A 15 -8.21 28.74 18.07
C GLY A 15 -7.59 27.59 17.29
N GLY A 16 -7.30 26.48 17.97
CA GLY A 16 -6.86 25.24 17.35
C GLY A 16 -7.87 24.71 16.36
N THR A 17 -9.15 24.62 16.74
CA THR A 17 -10.24 24.18 15.85
C THR A 17 -10.41 25.08 14.62
N SER A 18 -10.18 26.39 14.77
CA SER A 18 -10.17 27.31 13.62
C SER A 18 -8.98 27.07 12.69
N ASP A 19 -7.87 26.57 13.24
CA ASP A 19 -6.61 26.29 12.55
C ASP A 19 -6.48 24.79 12.19
N ASP A 20 -7.57 23.98 12.35
CA ASP A 20 -7.70 22.53 12.05
C ASP A 20 -7.76 22.30 10.53
N THR A 21 -6.68 22.71 9.86
CA THR A 21 -6.45 22.44 8.44
C THR A 21 -4.98 22.10 8.23
N ASP A 22 -4.71 21.15 7.34
CA ASP A 22 -3.36 20.63 7.07
C ASP A 22 -2.34 21.68 6.58
N ASP A 23 -2.80 22.88 6.14
CA ASP A 23 -1.94 23.93 5.57
C ASP A 23 -1.56 25.03 6.55
N VAL A 24 -2.21 25.10 7.71
CA VAL A 24 -1.92 26.15 8.69
C VAL A 24 -0.69 25.74 9.47
N VAL A 25 0.39 26.52 9.37
CA VAL A 25 1.59 26.35 10.19
C VAL A 25 1.20 26.45 11.67
N PRO A 26 1.62 25.50 12.53
CA PRO A 26 1.34 25.58 13.97
C PRO A 26 1.77 26.93 14.54
N ARG A 27 0.98 27.47 15.47
CA ARG A 27 1.39 28.66 16.22
C ARG A 27 2.64 28.32 17.04
N SER A 28 3.62 29.22 17.01
CA SER A 28 4.81 29.10 17.86
C SER A 28 4.46 29.23 19.33
N ASP A 29 5.33 28.71 20.20
CA ASP A 29 5.19 28.84 21.66
C ASP A 29 5.05 30.30 22.10
N ALA A 30 5.79 31.22 21.47
CA ALA A 30 5.66 32.65 21.73
C ALA A 30 4.27 33.21 21.36
N ASN A 31 3.67 32.72 20.27
CA ASN A 31 2.32 33.12 19.88
C ASN A 31 1.26 32.55 20.84
N LEU A 32 1.41 31.29 21.28
CA LEU A 32 0.53 30.67 22.27
C LEU A 32 0.60 31.41 23.61
N TRP A 33 1.82 31.75 24.06
CA TRP A 33 2.04 32.55 25.27
C TRP A 33 1.40 33.92 25.18
N ALA A 34 1.57 34.63 24.06
CA ALA A 34 0.97 35.94 23.86
C ALA A 34 -0.57 35.91 23.88
N LEU A 35 -1.18 34.84 23.35
CA LEU A 35 -2.63 34.64 23.41
C LEU A 35 -3.13 34.39 24.83
N ALA A 36 -2.40 33.59 25.60
CA ALA A 36 -2.70 33.34 27.01
C ALA A 36 -2.56 34.63 27.85
N ALA A 37 -1.48 35.38 27.63
CA ALA A 37 -1.21 36.68 28.27
C ALA A 37 -2.28 37.74 27.95
N ALA A 38 -2.85 37.73 26.74
CA ALA A 38 -3.94 38.64 26.38
C ALA A 38 -5.25 38.36 27.14
N ILE A 39 -5.43 37.13 27.65
CA ILE A 39 -6.65 36.69 28.36
C ILE A 39 -6.45 36.77 29.88
N ALA A 40 -5.28 36.36 30.37
CA ALA A 40 -4.93 36.31 31.79
C ALA A 40 -3.49 36.81 32.03
N PRO A 41 -3.24 38.12 31.89
CA PRO A 41 -1.89 38.70 31.96
C PRO A 41 -1.20 38.49 33.31
N GLU A 42 -1.97 38.31 34.39
CA GLU A 42 -1.45 38.02 35.73
C GLU A 42 -0.92 36.59 35.88
N LEU A 43 -1.37 35.66 35.04
CA LEU A 43 -0.90 34.27 35.01
C LEU A 43 0.23 34.09 34.01
N TYR A 44 0.18 34.81 32.89
CA TYR A 44 1.15 34.69 31.79
C TYR A 44 1.84 36.05 31.56
N PRO A 45 2.78 36.45 32.44
CA PRO A 45 3.48 37.72 32.30
C PRO A 45 4.29 37.78 31.00
N ALA A 46 4.32 38.97 30.39
CA ALA A 46 5.02 39.17 29.12
C ALA A 46 6.54 38.94 29.26
N GLY A 47 7.11 38.17 28.34
CA GLY A 47 8.56 37.94 28.26
C GLY A 47 9.11 36.86 29.21
N GLN A 48 8.26 36.18 29.99
CA GLN A 48 8.66 35.10 30.87
C GLN A 48 7.91 33.81 30.50
N LEU A 49 8.33 33.14 29.44
CA LEU A 49 7.78 31.83 29.07
C LEU A 49 8.17 30.79 30.13
N ASP A 50 7.17 30.15 30.73
CA ASP A 50 7.36 28.93 31.51
C ASP A 50 7.25 27.71 30.58
N PRO A 51 8.29 26.88 30.44
CA PRO A 51 8.26 25.71 29.55
C PRO A 51 7.14 24.70 29.87
N ILE A 52 6.78 24.53 31.15
CA ILE A 52 5.74 23.59 31.57
C ILE A 52 4.37 24.15 31.17
N GLU A 53 4.12 25.43 31.44
CA GLU A 53 2.85 26.04 31.05
C GLU A 53 2.71 26.14 29.53
N VAL A 54 3.79 26.43 28.80
CA VAL A 54 3.80 26.41 27.32
C VAL A 54 3.39 25.04 26.79
N GLU A 55 3.83 23.95 27.42
CA GLU A 55 3.43 22.59 27.04
C GLU A 55 1.92 22.38 27.22
N ASP A 56 1.33 22.84 28.34
CA ASP A 56 -0.12 22.78 28.57
C ASP A 56 -0.91 23.65 27.57
N LEU A 57 -0.42 24.85 27.25
CA LEU A 57 -1.04 25.73 26.24
C LEU A 57 -0.98 25.07 24.85
N ARG A 58 0.14 24.42 24.52
CA ARG A 58 0.31 23.67 23.27
C ARG A 58 -0.64 22.48 23.22
N ALA A 59 -0.74 21.71 24.30
CA ALA A 59 -1.66 20.59 24.40
C ALA A 59 -3.12 21.03 24.21
N ALA A 60 -3.54 22.14 24.82
CA ALA A 60 -4.90 22.67 24.66
C ALA A 60 -5.19 23.18 23.24
N TYR A 61 -4.21 23.81 22.59
CA TYR A 61 -4.30 24.23 21.20
C TYR A 61 -4.35 23.02 20.25
N ASP A 62 -3.50 22.01 20.47
CA ASP A 62 -3.44 20.80 19.66
C ASP A 62 -4.66 19.90 19.86
N ASP A 63 -5.28 19.89 21.04
CA ASP A 63 -6.58 19.22 21.27
C ASP A 63 -7.67 19.77 20.34
N GLY A 64 -7.67 21.09 20.16
CA GLY A 64 -8.58 21.78 19.25
C GLY A 64 -8.22 21.58 17.77
N ARG A 65 -6.93 21.70 17.45
CA ARG A 65 -6.39 21.66 16.08
C ARG A 65 -6.27 20.26 15.50
N ARG A 66 -6.24 19.24 16.36
CA ARG A 66 -6.16 17.83 15.97
C ARG A 66 -5.09 17.60 14.89
N PRO A 67 -3.84 18.04 15.07
CA PRO A 67 -2.79 18.03 14.04
C PRO A 67 -2.41 16.62 13.54
N ARG A 68 -2.90 15.58 14.22
CA ARG A 68 -2.77 14.18 13.82
C ARG A 68 -3.87 13.74 12.85
N ARG A 69 -4.97 14.48 12.69
CA ARG A 69 -6.04 14.12 11.77
C ARG A 69 -5.67 14.49 10.35
N ILE A 70 -5.88 13.54 9.46
CA ILE A 70 -5.70 13.68 8.02
C ILE A 70 -7.08 13.65 7.37
N ASP A 71 -7.42 14.67 6.58
CA ASP A 71 -8.60 14.62 5.73
C ASP A 71 -8.37 13.62 4.58
N LEU A 72 -9.13 12.52 4.59
CA LEU A 72 -8.96 11.44 3.61
C LEU A 72 -9.47 11.82 2.22
N TYR A 73 -10.47 12.70 2.10
CA TYR A 73 -10.91 13.19 0.79
C TYR A 73 -9.88 14.12 0.17
N ARG A 74 -9.25 14.95 1.00
CA ARG A 74 -8.13 15.79 0.56
C ARG A 74 -6.93 14.95 0.14
N LEU A 75 -6.57 13.93 0.91
CA LEU A 75 -5.51 12.99 0.56
C LEU A 75 -5.83 12.28 -0.77
N ALA A 76 -7.04 11.76 -0.95
CA ALA A 76 -7.46 11.12 -2.20
C ALA A 76 -7.38 12.06 -3.41
N THR A 77 -7.71 13.35 -3.22
CA THR A 77 -7.56 14.39 -4.27
C THR A 77 -6.09 14.57 -4.64
N LEU A 78 -5.21 14.72 -3.65
CA LEU A 78 -3.77 14.87 -3.88
C LEU A 78 -3.13 13.65 -4.56
N ILE A 79 -3.61 12.45 -4.27
CA ILE A 79 -3.19 11.23 -4.96
C ILE A 79 -3.69 11.24 -6.42
N SER A 80 -4.94 11.67 -6.64
CA SER A 80 -5.52 11.80 -7.97
C SER A 80 -4.77 12.81 -8.84
N ASP A 81 -4.33 13.92 -8.26
CA ASP A 81 -3.48 14.93 -8.94
C ASP A 81 -2.13 14.37 -9.40
N ARG A 82 -1.68 13.23 -8.84
CA ARG A 82 -0.48 12.50 -9.26
C ARG A 82 -0.76 11.48 -10.37
N GLY A 83 -1.96 11.47 -10.93
CA GLY A 83 -2.36 10.59 -12.03
C GLY A 83 -2.76 9.18 -11.59
N VAL A 84 -3.02 8.96 -10.29
CA VAL A 84 -3.45 7.67 -9.75
C VAL A 84 -4.89 7.77 -9.26
N ASN A 85 -5.78 6.93 -9.78
CA ASN A 85 -7.16 6.90 -9.31
C ASN A 85 -7.21 6.61 -7.81
N ALA A 86 -7.83 7.49 -7.02
CA ALA A 86 -8.00 7.32 -5.60
C ALA A 86 -9.39 7.78 -5.16
N TYR A 87 -10.03 7.02 -4.27
CA TYR A 87 -11.29 7.42 -3.66
C TYR A 87 -11.42 6.87 -2.24
N VAL A 88 -12.23 7.56 -1.42
CA VAL A 88 -12.55 7.11 -0.07
C VAL A 88 -13.71 6.13 -0.13
N ASP A 89 -13.52 4.93 0.43
CA ASP A 89 -14.50 3.86 0.53
C ASP A 89 -14.95 3.62 1.98
N GLY A 90 -16.18 3.14 2.12
CA GLY A 90 -16.77 2.75 3.39
C GLY A 90 -16.49 1.29 3.73
N ALA A 91 -15.66 1.05 4.75
CA ALA A 91 -15.33 -0.30 5.22
C ALA A 91 -16.40 -0.93 6.14
N GLY A 92 -17.63 -0.41 6.12
CA GLY A 92 -18.67 -0.77 7.10
C GLY A 92 -18.37 -0.22 8.51
N GLY A 93 -19.37 -0.21 9.40
CA GLY A 93 -19.18 0.22 10.80
C GLY A 93 -18.74 1.68 11.02
N GLY A 94 -18.78 2.53 10.00
CA GLY A 94 -18.26 3.90 10.04
C GLY A 94 -16.77 4.02 9.70
N GLY A 95 -16.09 2.91 9.35
CA GLY A 95 -14.71 2.91 8.90
C GLY A 95 -14.54 3.51 7.50
N ALA A 96 -13.43 4.21 7.30
CA ALA A 96 -13.03 4.79 6.03
C ALA A 96 -11.66 4.26 5.61
N VAL A 97 -11.49 3.98 4.32
CA VAL A 97 -10.21 3.60 3.71
C VAL A 97 -10.09 4.29 2.36
N ILE A 98 -8.89 4.72 1.96
CA ILE A 98 -8.65 5.18 0.59
C ILE A 98 -8.27 3.98 -0.24
N ARG A 99 -9.01 3.75 -1.32
CA ARG A 99 -8.69 2.76 -2.36
C ARG A 99 -7.93 3.45 -3.48
N VAL A 100 -6.76 2.92 -3.85
CA VAL A 100 -5.80 3.57 -4.73
C VAL A 100 -5.33 2.64 -5.86
N GLY A 101 -5.29 3.16 -7.08
CA GLY A 101 -4.80 2.46 -8.27
C GLY A 101 -5.86 1.61 -8.97
N GLU A 102 -5.42 0.78 -9.92
CA GLU A 102 -6.29 -0.07 -10.73
C GLU A 102 -6.99 -1.15 -9.90
N GLN A 103 -8.21 -1.50 -10.30
CA GLN A 103 -8.92 -2.66 -9.76
C GLN A 103 -8.43 -3.95 -10.41
N HIS A 104 -8.21 -4.97 -9.60
CA HIS A 104 -7.95 -6.34 -10.02
C HIS A 104 -8.93 -7.30 -9.36
N ILE A 105 -9.08 -8.49 -9.94
CA ILE A 105 -9.95 -9.54 -9.41
C ILE A 105 -9.07 -10.55 -8.64
N THR A 106 -9.43 -10.83 -7.40
CA THR A 106 -8.79 -11.83 -6.51
C THR A 106 -9.19 -13.27 -6.90
N LEU A 107 -8.61 -14.30 -6.27
CA LEU A 107 -9.04 -15.71 -6.42
C LEU A 107 -10.47 -15.93 -5.97
N THR A 108 -10.89 -15.22 -4.93
CA THR A 108 -12.26 -15.28 -4.41
C THR A 108 -13.27 -14.63 -5.37
N GLY A 109 -12.79 -13.97 -6.44
CA GLY A 109 -13.61 -13.22 -7.39
C GLY A 109 -13.97 -11.82 -6.90
N GLU A 110 -13.38 -11.38 -5.80
CA GLU A 110 -13.55 -10.05 -5.23
C GLU A 110 -12.75 -9.04 -6.03
N ARG A 111 -13.22 -7.79 -6.07
CA ARG A 111 -12.50 -6.70 -6.72
C ARG A 111 -11.73 -5.93 -5.68
N ASP A 112 -10.42 -5.82 -5.88
CA ASP A 112 -9.57 -5.03 -5.00
C ASP A 112 -8.69 -4.04 -5.75
N HIS A 113 -8.19 -3.04 -5.04
CA HIS A 113 -7.32 -1.99 -5.57
C HIS A 113 -5.86 -2.31 -5.32
N ALA A 114 -4.96 -1.73 -6.12
CA ALA A 114 -3.53 -1.96 -5.97
C ALA A 114 -3.01 -1.60 -4.55
N VAL A 115 -3.51 -0.52 -3.96
CA VAL A 115 -3.07 -0.03 -2.64
C VAL A 115 -4.27 0.46 -1.84
N LEU A 116 -4.21 0.27 -0.53
CA LEU A 116 -5.12 0.84 0.45
C LEU A 116 -4.35 1.81 1.37
N ALA A 117 -5.01 2.89 1.78
CA ALA A 117 -4.52 3.79 2.84
C ALA A 117 -5.59 3.99 3.92
N GLY A 118 -5.29 3.60 5.16
CA GLY A 118 -6.21 3.61 6.29
C GLY A 118 -5.60 2.88 7.50
N PRO A 119 -6.32 2.76 8.63
CA PRO A 119 -7.73 3.05 8.80
C PRO A 119 -8.02 4.55 8.96
N GLY A 120 -9.28 4.89 8.71
CA GLY A 120 -9.90 6.13 9.15
C GLY A 120 -11.34 5.93 9.56
N THR A 121 -12.02 7.01 9.91
CA THR A 121 -13.41 7.01 10.38
C THR A 121 -14.20 8.11 9.68
N PHE A 122 -15.41 7.78 9.23
CA PHE A 122 -16.38 8.77 8.78
C PHE A 122 -16.93 9.55 9.97
N HIS A 123 -16.74 10.86 9.94
CA HIS A 123 -17.40 11.76 10.88
C HIS A 123 -18.75 12.25 10.33
N SER A 124 -18.88 12.30 9.01
CA SER A 124 -20.11 12.57 8.28
C SER A 124 -20.06 11.88 6.92
N ARG A 125 -21.15 11.92 6.14
CA ARG A 125 -21.16 11.37 4.77
C ARG A 125 -20.11 12.01 3.86
N TYR A 126 -19.72 13.25 4.13
CA TYR A 126 -18.80 14.05 3.30
C TYR A 126 -17.48 14.33 4.01
N THR A 127 -17.21 13.63 5.12
CA THR A 127 -16.05 13.92 5.95
C THR A 127 -15.51 12.63 6.55
N ALA A 128 -14.29 12.28 6.15
CA ALA A 128 -13.59 11.10 6.64
C ALA A 128 -12.19 11.52 7.09
N TYR A 129 -11.79 11.06 8.27
CA TYR A 129 -10.49 11.38 8.86
C TYR A 129 -9.72 10.11 9.19
N GLY A 130 -8.42 10.10 8.90
CA GLY A 130 -7.47 9.14 9.46
C GLY A 130 -6.67 9.80 10.58
N ASP A 131 -6.20 9.02 11.56
CA ASP A 131 -5.14 9.49 12.45
C ASP A 131 -3.79 9.19 11.80
N ARG A 132 -2.91 10.19 11.76
CA ARG A 132 -1.56 10.11 11.18
C ARG A 132 -0.72 9.02 11.82
N ASP A 133 -0.91 8.75 13.11
CA ASP A 133 -0.15 7.74 13.84
C ASP A 133 -0.72 6.33 13.66
N GLU A 134 -1.96 6.22 13.17
CA GLU A 134 -2.65 4.94 12.94
C GLU A 134 -2.73 4.57 11.46
N LEU A 135 -2.60 5.55 10.56
CA LEU A 135 -2.69 5.34 9.13
C LEU A 135 -1.58 4.37 8.68
N CYS A 136 -1.96 3.38 7.90
CA CYS A 136 -1.11 2.43 7.22
C CYS A 136 -1.31 2.58 5.71
N ILE A 137 -0.27 2.30 4.94
CA ILE A 137 -0.36 2.22 3.47
C ILE A 137 0.27 0.91 3.03
N GLY A 138 -0.45 0.16 2.20
CA GLY A 138 0.03 -1.13 1.73
C GLY A 138 -0.86 -1.74 0.65
N PRO A 139 -0.47 -2.91 0.14
CA PRO A 139 -1.37 -3.71 -0.68
C PRO A 139 -2.67 -4.03 0.09
N PRO A 140 -3.75 -4.39 -0.60
CA PRO A 140 -4.93 -4.92 0.04
C PRO A 140 -4.58 -6.27 0.66
N ASP A 141 -4.31 -6.26 1.96
CA ASP A 141 -4.36 -7.46 2.79
C ASP A 141 -5.47 -7.20 3.80
N ASP A 142 -6.28 -8.23 4.09
CA ASP A 142 -7.41 -8.14 5.03
C ASP A 142 -7.00 -7.67 6.44
N ASP A 143 -5.69 -7.62 6.72
CA ASP A 143 -5.08 -7.37 8.01
C ASP A 143 -4.38 -6.00 8.16
N LEU A 144 -4.70 -4.98 7.34
CA LEU A 144 -4.20 -3.60 7.55
C LEU A 144 -4.48 -3.06 8.97
N THR A 145 -5.46 -3.65 9.68
CA THR A 145 -5.78 -3.33 11.08
C THR A 145 -5.17 -4.30 12.10
N HIS A 146 -4.57 -5.42 11.69
CA HIS A 146 -4.26 -6.55 12.60
C HIS A 146 -2.82 -7.10 12.52
N ARG A 147 -2.00 -6.70 11.53
CA ARG A 147 -0.60 -7.13 11.43
C ARG A 147 0.40 -5.97 11.28
N PRO A 148 0.66 -5.20 12.36
CA PRO A 148 1.71 -4.18 12.35
C PRO A 148 3.13 -4.74 12.10
N ASP A 149 3.33 -6.06 12.24
CA ASP A 149 4.61 -6.74 12.05
C ASP A 149 4.86 -7.23 10.61
N ASP A 150 3.89 -7.10 9.69
CA ASP A 150 4.08 -7.52 8.30
C ASP A 150 5.00 -6.53 7.55
N PRO A 151 6.17 -6.95 7.03
CA PRO A 151 7.09 -6.03 6.34
C PRO A 151 6.56 -5.49 5.00
N THR A 152 5.43 -6.02 4.49
CA THR A 152 4.74 -5.52 3.30
C THR A 152 3.72 -4.43 3.63
N ILE A 153 3.14 -4.47 4.83
CA ILE A 153 2.35 -3.39 5.40
C ILE A 153 3.34 -2.40 6.00
N ARG A 154 3.49 -1.23 5.38
CA ARG A 154 4.27 -0.19 6.02
C ARG A 154 3.30 0.55 6.93
N PRO A 155 3.38 0.38 8.28
CA PRO A 155 2.80 1.39 9.15
C PRO A 155 3.35 2.69 8.64
N ALA A 156 2.50 3.62 8.28
CA ALA A 156 2.94 4.83 7.63
C ALA A 156 3.83 5.48 8.70
N PRO A 157 5.18 5.40 8.60
CA PRO A 157 5.98 5.67 9.78
C PRO A 157 5.73 7.13 10.17
N HIS A 158 5.97 7.50 11.43
CA HIS A 158 5.90 8.88 11.95
C HIS A 158 6.84 9.88 11.23
N ARG A 159 6.91 9.86 9.90
CA ARG A 159 7.95 10.42 9.03
C ARG A 159 7.40 11.23 7.86
N PHE A 160 6.11 11.18 7.54
CA PHE A 160 5.55 12.19 6.63
C PHE A 160 5.28 13.44 7.45
N GLN A 161 5.99 14.50 7.09
CA GLN A 161 5.82 15.81 7.68
C GLN A 161 4.60 16.50 7.08
N THR A 162 4.22 16.14 5.85
CA THR A 162 3.16 16.79 5.09
C THR A 162 2.22 15.80 4.42
N LEU A 163 1.00 16.28 4.12
CA LEU A 163 0.02 15.53 3.35
C LEU A 163 0.48 15.26 1.91
N ALA A 164 1.28 16.16 1.34
CA ALA A 164 1.86 16.00 0.02
C ALA A 164 2.83 14.81 -0.03
N GLU A 165 3.74 14.70 0.95
CA GLU A 165 4.66 13.56 1.05
C GLU A 165 3.92 12.22 1.18
N LEU A 166 2.84 12.20 1.97
CA LEU A 166 2.00 11.02 2.10
C LEU A 166 1.33 10.65 0.77
N ALA A 167 0.82 11.63 0.03
CA ALA A 167 0.26 11.42 -1.30
C ALA A 167 1.31 10.95 -2.32
N ASP A 168 2.53 11.50 -2.30
CA ASP A 168 3.65 11.08 -3.15
C ASP A 168 4.01 9.62 -2.90
N LEU A 169 4.13 9.22 -1.63
CA LEU A 169 4.42 7.84 -1.27
C LEU A 169 3.31 6.90 -1.72
N THR A 170 2.05 7.28 -1.49
CA THR A 170 0.89 6.45 -1.82
C THR A 170 0.79 6.23 -3.33
N ALA A 171 0.99 7.29 -4.13
CA ALA A 171 1.03 7.20 -5.59
C ALA A 171 2.21 6.35 -6.09
N ALA A 172 3.40 6.52 -5.51
CA ALA A 172 4.58 5.72 -5.86
C ALA A 172 4.37 4.22 -5.59
N LEU A 173 3.73 3.88 -4.47
CA LEU A 173 3.37 2.49 -4.15
C LEU A 173 2.37 1.92 -5.16
N ALA A 174 1.34 2.69 -5.53
CA ALA A 174 0.34 2.26 -6.51
C ALA A 174 0.96 2.00 -7.90
N HIS A 175 1.90 2.85 -8.34
CA HIS A 175 2.64 2.62 -9.58
C HIS A 175 3.56 1.39 -9.49
N ALA A 176 4.30 1.24 -8.39
CA ALA A 176 5.17 0.09 -8.19
C ALA A 176 4.39 -1.23 -8.22
N GLU A 177 3.16 -1.21 -7.70
CA GLU A 177 2.26 -2.36 -7.69
C GLU A 177 1.66 -2.65 -9.07
N ALA A 178 1.24 -1.63 -9.82
CA ALA A 178 0.81 -1.77 -11.21
C ALA A 178 1.94 -2.37 -12.08
N ASP A 179 3.18 -1.91 -11.89
CA ASP A 179 4.35 -2.45 -12.57
C ASP A 179 4.63 -3.91 -12.16
N ARG A 180 4.42 -4.26 -10.88
CA ARG A 180 4.54 -5.64 -10.37
C ARG A 180 3.52 -6.55 -11.06
N HIS A 181 2.26 -6.15 -11.11
CA HIS A 181 1.19 -6.90 -11.79
C HIS A 181 1.49 -7.08 -13.29
N THR A 182 1.99 -6.04 -13.97
CA THR A 182 2.38 -6.12 -15.38
C THR A 182 3.50 -7.15 -15.60
N ARG A 183 4.53 -7.16 -14.74
CA ARG A 183 5.62 -8.15 -14.81
C ARG A 183 5.13 -9.57 -14.54
N ILE A 184 4.27 -9.76 -13.54
CA ILE A 184 3.69 -11.08 -13.22
C ILE A 184 2.86 -11.58 -14.40
N ALA A 185 2.01 -10.72 -14.97
CA ALA A 185 1.18 -11.08 -16.12
C ALA A 185 2.03 -11.47 -17.35
N ALA A 186 3.13 -10.78 -17.61
CA ALA A 186 4.07 -11.12 -18.69
C ALA A 186 4.80 -12.44 -18.43
N TYR A 187 5.26 -12.68 -17.19
CA TYR A 187 5.89 -13.95 -16.81
C TYR A 187 4.93 -15.13 -16.94
N LEU A 188 3.69 -14.96 -16.50
CA LEU A 188 2.64 -15.98 -16.63
C LEU A 188 2.31 -16.30 -18.09
N ASP A 189 2.26 -15.28 -18.95
CA ASP A 189 2.08 -15.49 -20.39
C ASP A 189 3.15 -16.40 -20.97
N VAL A 190 4.41 -16.17 -20.61
CA VAL A 190 5.54 -17.03 -21.02
C VAL A 190 5.40 -18.43 -20.44
N LEU A 191 5.13 -18.56 -19.14
CA LEU A 191 5.05 -19.86 -18.45
C LEU A 191 3.91 -20.71 -18.98
N VAL A 192 2.73 -20.12 -19.20
CA VAL A 192 1.60 -20.83 -19.79
C VAL A 192 1.92 -21.23 -21.22
N ARG A 193 2.41 -20.32 -22.06
CA ARG A 193 2.73 -20.65 -23.47
C ARG A 193 3.74 -21.79 -23.55
N THR A 194 4.85 -21.69 -22.83
CA THR A 194 5.94 -22.69 -22.85
C THR A 194 5.54 -24.02 -22.20
N GLY A 195 4.85 -23.99 -21.05
CA GLY A 195 4.34 -25.19 -20.39
C GLY A 195 3.27 -25.90 -21.20
N TRP A 196 2.42 -25.13 -21.88
CA TRP A 196 1.39 -25.64 -22.77
C TRP A 196 1.99 -26.28 -24.02
N GLU A 197 2.96 -25.62 -24.67
CA GLU A 197 3.71 -26.18 -25.80
C GLU A 197 4.43 -27.47 -25.40
N ALA A 198 5.09 -27.50 -24.24
CA ALA A 198 5.76 -28.69 -23.73
C ALA A 198 4.78 -29.83 -23.44
N PHE A 199 3.63 -29.54 -22.84
CA PHE A 199 2.57 -30.52 -22.61
C PHE A 199 2.08 -31.14 -23.93
N TRP A 200 1.77 -30.32 -24.93
CA TRP A 200 1.31 -30.81 -26.23
C TRP A 200 2.39 -31.58 -26.97
N ALA A 201 3.65 -31.16 -26.89
CA ALA A 201 4.76 -31.90 -27.50
C ALA A 201 4.90 -33.32 -26.92
N VAL A 202 4.76 -33.46 -25.60
CA VAL A 202 4.76 -34.78 -24.93
C VAL A 202 3.55 -35.61 -25.37
N LEU A 203 2.36 -35.01 -25.43
CA LEU A 203 1.13 -35.71 -25.79
C LEU A 203 1.15 -36.19 -27.25
N ILE A 204 1.56 -35.33 -28.19
CA ILE A 204 1.71 -35.67 -29.61
C ILE A 204 2.76 -36.79 -29.78
N GLY A 205 3.89 -36.69 -29.08
CA GLY A 205 4.93 -37.71 -29.13
C GLY A 205 4.48 -39.06 -28.55
N ALA A 206 3.62 -39.06 -27.53
CA ALA A 206 3.07 -40.26 -26.92
C ALA A 206 1.96 -40.93 -27.74
N LEU A 207 1.30 -40.19 -28.64
CA LEU A 207 0.13 -40.62 -29.40
C LEU A 207 0.28 -40.29 -30.91
N PRO A 208 1.31 -40.81 -31.61
CA PRO A 208 1.64 -40.41 -32.98
C PRO A 208 0.57 -40.78 -34.02
N ASP A 209 -0.28 -41.75 -33.71
CA ASP A 209 -1.36 -42.22 -34.61
C ASP A 209 -2.62 -41.35 -34.54
N ILE A 210 -2.66 -40.37 -33.63
CA ILE A 210 -3.76 -39.41 -33.50
C ILE A 210 -3.33 -38.12 -34.20
N ASP A 211 -4.10 -37.70 -35.20
CA ASP A 211 -3.89 -36.41 -35.84
C ASP A 211 -4.43 -35.29 -34.93
N PHE A 212 -3.51 -34.56 -34.30
CA PHE A 212 -3.80 -33.42 -33.45
C PHE A 212 -3.84 -32.09 -34.22
N THR A 213 -3.95 -32.10 -35.56
CA THR A 213 -4.21 -30.87 -36.31
C THR A 213 -5.57 -30.29 -35.92
N LEU A 214 -5.55 -29.37 -34.96
CA LEU A 214 -6.70 -28.58 -34.56
C LEU A 214 -7.11 -27.73 -35.76
N SER A 215 -8.28 -28.03 -36.33
CA SER A 215 -8.89 -27.23 -37.38
C SER A 215 -10.33 -26.86 -36.99
N GLY A 216 -10.69 -25.59 -37.18
CA GLY A 216 -12.02 -25.08 -36.88
C GLY A 216 -12.28 -24.80 -35.39
N PRO A 217 -13.48 -25.07 -34.84
CA PRO A 217 -13.92 -24.62 -33.51
C PRO A 217 -13.04 -25.12 -32.35
N ALA A 218 -12.29 -26.20 -32.54
CA ALA A 218 -11.35 -26.72 -31.55
C ALA A 218 -10.11 -25.80 -31.35
N GLU A 219 -9.71 -25.04 -32.37
CA GLU A 219 -8.63 -24.03 -32.26
C GLU A 219 -9.11 -22.81 -31.45
N ALA A 220 -10.39 -22.46 -31.57
CA ALA A 220 -11.02 -21.45 -30.73
C ALA A 220 -11.15 -21.93 -29.26
N GLU A 221 -11.52 -23.19 -29.03
CA GLU A 221 -11.51 -23.79 -27.69
C GLU A 221 -10.09 -23.91 -27.10
N HIS A 222 -9.07 -24.07 -27.95
CA HIS A 222 -7.66 -24.07 -27.57
C HIS A 222 -7.24 -22.71 -27.00
N GLY A 223 -7.57 -21.62 -27.71
CA GLY A 223 -7.34 -20.26 -27.22
C GLY A 223 -8.12 -19.93 -25.95
N VAL A 224 -9.38 -20.39 -25.85
CA VAL A 224 -10.21 -20.19 -24.65
C VAL A 224 -9.64 -20.92 -23.43
N THR A 225 -9.14 -22.14 -23.60
CA THR A 225 -8.55 -22.92 -22.50
C THR A 225 -7.26 -22.30 -21.99
N GLN A 226 -6.40 -21.81 -22.90
CA GLN A 226 -5.19 -21.07 -22.55
C GLN A 226 -5.50 -19.77 -21.82
N GLN A 227 -6.50 -19.00 -22.29
CA GLN A 227 -6.96 -17.79 -21.61
C GLN A 227 -7.52 -18.07 -20.22
N ARG A 228 -8.26 -19.16 -20.02
CA ARG A 228 -8.77 -19.58 -18.70
C ARG A 228 -7.64 -19.96 -17.76
N LEU A 229 -6.62 -20.68 -18.25
CA LEU A 229 -5.45 -21.05 -17.45
C LEU A 229 -4.65 -19.81 -17.03
N LEU A 230 -4.46 -18.85 -17.96
CA LEU A 230 -3.84 -17.56 -17.66
C LEU A 230 -4.63 -16.74 -16.66
N HIS A 231 -5.96 -16.73 -16.78
CA HIS A 231 -6.83 -16.04 -15.83
C HIS A 231 -6.69 -16.65 -14.43
N TYR A 232 -6.76 -17.99 -14.31
CA TYR A 232 -6.62 -18.70 -13.05
C TYR A 232 -5.25 -18.47 -12.41
N LEU A 233 -4.15 -18.55 -13.17
CA LEU A 233 -2.81 -18.32 -12.66
C LEU A 233 -2.57 -16.85 -12.25
N ARG A 234 -3.16 -15.88 -12.96
CA ARG A 234 -3.14 -14.47 -12.55
C ARG A 234 -3.84 -14.28 -11.21
N GLN A 235 -4.99 -14.91 -11.01
CA GLN A 235 -5.67 -14.87 -9.72
C GLN A 235 -4.79 -15.48 -8.61
N VAL A 236 -4.18 -16.65 -8.83
CA VAL A 236 -3.38 -17.34 -7.79
C VAL A 236 -2.23 -16.48 -7.27
N LEU A 237 -1.56 -15.72 -8.15
CA LEU A 237 -0.40 -14.91 -7.78
C LEU A 237 -0.75 -13.55 -7.18
N ASN A 238 -1.93 -13.00 -7.47
CA ASN A 238 -2.39 -11.77 -6.83
C ASN A 238 -2.64 -11.98 -5.33
N ASP A 239 -3.25 -13.11 -4.95
CA ASP A 239 -3.70 -13.36 -3.57
C ASP A 239 -2.65 -14.00 -2.66
N THR A 240 -1.73 -14.81 -3.20
CA THR A 240 -0.80 -15.58 -2.34
C THR A 240 0.42 -14.79 -1.89
N GLY A 241 0.59 -13.54 -2.32
CA GLY A 241 1.80 -12.76 -2.08
C GLY A 241 3.09 -13.48 -2.54
N MET A 242 2.97 -14.52 -3.40
CA MET A 242 4.06 -15.42 -3.74
C MET A 242 5.17 -14.63 -4.44
N ARG A 243 6.30 -14.49 -3.76
CA ARG A 243 7.52 -13.94 -4.32
C ARG A 243 8.17 -15.02 -5.18
N ILE A 244 7.96 -14.95 -6.49
CA ILE A 244 8.74 -15.76 -7.44
C ILE A 244 10.18 -15.21 -7.42
N GLY A 245 11.05 -15.85 -6.64
CA GLY A 245 12.49 -15.60 -6.69
C GLY A 245 13.06 -16.14 -7.99
N VAL A 246 13.19 -15.30 -9.01
CA VAL A 246 13.93 -15.64 -10.21
C VAL A 246 15.41 -15.40 -9.91
N THR A 247 16.17 -16.47 -9.65
CA THR A 247 17.64 -16.35 -9.61
C THR A 247 18.12 -16.09 -11.04
N PRO A 248 18.81 -14.97 -11.32
CA PRO A 248 19.38 -14.74 -12.64
C PRO A 248 20.34 -15.90 -13.00
N PRO A 249 20.36 -16.38 -14.25
CA PRO A 249 21.22 -17.50 -14.67
C PRO A 249 22.71 -17.26 -14.39
N GLU A 250 23.11 -15.99 -14.26
CA GLU A 250 24.48 -15.57 -13.97
C GLU A 250 24.95 -15.89 -12.53
N GLN A 251 24.03 -16.23 -11.61
CA GLN A 251 24.38 -16.61 -10.22
C GLN A 251 24.35 -18.12 -9.95
N GLN A 252 24.01 -18.96 -10.94
CA GLN A 252 24.09 -20.43 -10.83
C GLN A 252 25.48 -20.95 -11.22
N ALA A 253 26.54 -20.39 -10.64
CA ALA A 253 27.90 -20.87 -10.87
C ALA A 253 28.16 -22.19 -10.11
N CYS A 254 28.33 -23.26 -10.88
CA CYS A 254 29.18 -24.43 -10.62
C CYS A 254 29.33 -24.91 -9.16
N ALA A 255 28.38 -25.72 -8.70
CA ALA A 255 28.55 -26.54 -7.49
C ALA A 255 28.47 -28.05 -7.79
N VAL A 256 29.05 -28.54 -8.89
CA VAL A 256 29.32 -29.98 -9.07
C VAL A 256 30.58 -30.17 -9.94
N CYS A 257 31.76 -30.09 -9.33
CA CYS A 257 32.98 -30.72 -9.81
C CYS A 257 33.89 -30.99 -8.61
N GLY A 258 33.46 -31.93 -7.78
CA GLY A 258 34.26 -32.47 -6.68
C GLY A 258 34.45 -33.97 -6.88
N ALA A 259 35.64 -34.34 -7.36
CA ALA A 259 36.25 -35.68 -7.34
C ALA A 259 35.49 -36.84 -8.00
N VAL A 260 35.90 -37.19 -9.23
CA VAL A 260 36.53 -38.48 -9.62
C VAL A 260 36.54 -38.56 -11.16
N GLN A 261 37.75 -38.68 -11.71
CA GLN A 261 38.16 -39.14 -13.05
C GLN A 261 37.48 -38.54 -14.31
N ALA A 262 38.35 -37.98 -15.16
CA ALA A 262 38.04 -37.39 -16.44
C ALA A 262 37.37 -38.35 -17.42
N GLN A 263 36.09 -38.10 -17.72
CA GLN A 263 35.46 -38.45 -18.99
C GLN A 263 34.65 -37.24 -19.45
N THR A 264 34.86 -36.89 -20.72
CA THR A 264 34.27 -35.78 -21.50
C THR A 264 32.83 -35.40 -21.10
N CYS A 265 32.65 -34.23 -20.51
CA CYS A 265 31.34 -33.58 -20.45
C CYS A 265 31.04 -32.92 -21.80
N SER A 266 30.06 -33.47 -22.52
CA SER A 266 29.32 -32.75 -23.55
C SER A 266 28.60 -31.54 -22.92
N THR A 267 28.41 -30.50 -23.73
CA THR A 267 27.70 -29.25 -23.42
C THR A 267 26.50 -29.43 -22.46
N PRO A 268 26.45 -28.73 -21.31
CA PRO A 268 25.28 -28.76 -20.46
C PRO A 268 24.19 -27.86 -21.05
N THR A 269 23.04 -28.44 -21.37
CA THR A 269 21.78 -27.69 -21.51
C THR A 269 21.40 -27.16 -20.13
N CYS A 270 21.54 -25.85 -19.93
CA CYS A 270 21.06 -25.17 -18.73
C CYS A 270 19.52 -25.14 -18.75
N HIS A 271 18.88 -26.13 -18.12
CA HIS A 271 17.48 -26.00 -17.74
C HIS A 271 17.39 -25.10 -16.51
N GLY A 272 16.83 -23.90 -16.68
CA GLY A 272 16.50 -23.03 -15.56
C GLY A 272 15.60 -23.79 -14.59
N ARG A 273 16.09 -24.06 -13.37
CA ARG A 273 15.26 -24.62 -12.30
C ARG A 273 14.46 -23.50 -11.65
N VAL A 274 13.14 -23.60 -11.76
CA VAL A 274 12.20 -22.80 -10.98
C VAL A 274 12.09 -23.46 -9.60
N ALA A 275 12.57 -22.79 -8.56
CA ALA A 275 12.31 -23.19 -7.19
C ALA A 275 11.06 -22.43 -6.71
N ILE A 276 9.97 -23.16 -6.48
CA ILE A 276 8.78 -22.62 -5.82
C ILE A 276 8.95 -22.93 -4.33
N THR A 277 9.22 -21.91 -3.52
CA THR A 277 9.25 -22.05 -2.07
C THR A 277 7.96 -21.49 -1.49
N THR A 278 7.15 -22.35 -0.90
CA THR A 278 6.07 -21.97 0.01
C THR A 278 6.66 -21.71 1.39
N ARG A 279 6.27 -20.61 2.05
CA ARG A 279 6.44 -20.48 3.50
C ARG A 279 5.21 -21.06 4.18
#